data_AF-A0A8S3S7E0-F1
#
_entry.id   AF-A0A8S3S7E0-F1
#
_cell.length_a   1.000
_cell.length_b   1.000
_cell.length_c   1.000
_cell.angle_alpha   90.00
_cell.angle_beta   90.00
_cell.angle_gamma   90.00
#
_symmetry.space_group_name_H-M   'P 1'
#
loop_
_entity.id
_entity.type
_entity.pdbx_description
1 polymer ?
#
loop_
_entity_poly.entity_id
_entity_poly.type
_entity_poly.pdbx_seq_one_letter_code
_entity_poly.pdbx_strand_id
1 'polypeptide(L)'
;MAARRGIGSMAQRTLMVLIDLDETLAAFEKHFVIKFREKYPNEPYIPVEKRNTFYIADQYDKLNFTDDSVRLELKKIYRSEHFFRDLPEIEGGCDAVKEMAEMEGVEVFICSSPLFQYKYSAPEKYEWVEKHLGPDWINRLILTRDKTMINGDILIDDKIHITGAMNNPSWKHVVFTAPNNQNMKVKGDKLRLNNWTDGTWRTMIEDFKKRL
;
A
#
# COMPACT_ATOMS: atom_id res chain seq x y z
N MET A 1 43.79 31.44 -11.29
CA MET A 1 43.94 29.98 -11.11
C MET A 1 42.56 29.40 -10.83
N ALA A 2 41.99 28.67 -11.80
CA ALA A 2 40.77 27.90 -11.58
C ALA A 2 41.15 26.58 -10.91
N ALA A 3 40.76 26.39 -9.66
CA ALA A 3 40.91 25.11 -9.00
C ALA A 3 39.93 24.12 -9.65
N ARG A 4 40.50 23.12 -10.34
CA ARG A 4 39.79 21.94 -10.82
C ARG A 4 39.07 21.30 -9.63
N ARG A 5 37.74 21.32 -9.62
CA ARG A 5 36.96 20.47 -8.72
C ARG A 5 37.30 19.02 -9.09
N GLY A 6 37.86 18.31 -8.13
CA GLY A 6 38.32 16.94 -8.30
C GLY A 6 37.18 16.01 -8.73
N ILE A 7 37.54 15.09 -9.62
CA ILE A 7 36.80 13.86 -9.87
C ILE A 7 36.84 13.08 -8.55
N GLY A 8 35.73 13.03 -7.80
CA GLY A 8 35.79 12.49 -6.43
C GLY A 8 34.51 12.53 -5.60
N SER A 9 33.36 12.23 -6.18
CA SER A 9 32.38 11.36 -5.52
C SER A 9 31.61 10.65 -6.63
N MET A 10 31.70 9.32 -6.68
CA MET A 10 30.62 8.58 -7.33
C MET A 10 29.38 8.94 -6.51
N ALA A 11 28.38 9.60 -7.12
CA ALA A 11 27.12 9.84 -6.45
C ALA A 11 26.63 8.48 -5.93
N GLN A 12 26.58 8.31 -4.62
CA GLN A 12 26.15 7.07 -4.01
C GLN A 12 24.73 6.82 -4.52
N ARG A 13 24.52 5.69 -5.19
CA ARG A 13 23.22 5.37 -5.78
C ARG A 13 22.17 5.33 -4.67
N THR A 14 21.12 6.11 -4.86
CA THR A 14 19.99 6.19 -3.93
C THR A 14 19.06 4.99 -4.12
N LEU A 15 18.61 4.39 -3.02
CA LEU A 15 17.59 3.35 -3.00
C LEU A 15 16.21 3.98 -3.16
N MET A 16 15.49 3.66 -4.23
CA MET A 16 14.11 4.11 -4.43
C MET A 16 13.11 3.07 -3.91
N VAL A 17 12.36 3.43 -2.88
CA VAL A 17 11.36 2.57 -2.24
C VAL A 17 9.95 3.07 -2.58
N LEU A 18 9.17 2.22 -3.23
CA LEU A 18 7.74 2.43 -3.47
C LEU A 18 6.95 1.71 -2.38
N ILE A 19 6.00 2.39 -1.77
CA ILE A 19 5.16 1.83 -0.69
C ILE A 19 3.70 2.00 -1.08
N ASP A 20 2.94 0.91 -1.07
CA ASP A 20 1.50 1.00 -1.28
C ASP A 20 0.79 1.71 -0.12
N LEU A 21 -0.43 2.16 -0.37
CA LEU A 21 -1.25 2.85 0.62
C LEU A 21 -2.28 1.91 1.23
N ASP A 22 -3.20 1.38 0.43
CA ASP A 22 -4.32 0.58 0.95
C ASP A 22 -3.81 -0.76 1.45
N GLU A 23 -4.19 -1.13 2.67
CA GLU A 23 -3.77 -2.35 3.36
C GLU A 23 -2.24 -2.52 3.54
N THR A 24 -1.46 -1.44 3.35
CA THR A 24 -0.02 -1.37 3.65
C THR A 24 0.31 -0.23 4.62
N LEU A 25 -0.34 0.92 4.48
CA LEU A 25 -0.28 2.04 5.44
C LEU A 25 -1.67 2.43 5.98
N ALA A 26 -2.72 2.22 5.19
CA ALA A 26 -4.11 2.58 5.52
C ALA A 26 -4.98 1.31 5.59
N ALA A 27 -5.60 1.04 6.74
CA ALA A 27 -6.30 -0.21 7.06
C ALA A 27 -7.67 -0.34 6.37
N PHE A 28 -7.64 -0.63 5.07
CA PHE A 28 -8.80 -0.75 4.18
C PHE A 28 -9.78 -1.85 4.63
N GLU A 29 -9.28 -3.06 4.92
CA GLU A 29 -10.12 -4.21 5.28
C GLU A 29 -10.88 -3.95 6.59
N LYS A 30 -10.18 -3.41 7.60
CA LYS A 30 -10.78 -3.05 8.89
C LYS A 30 -11.87 -1.99 8.72
N HIS A 31 -11.57 -0.92 7.98
CA HIS A 31 -12.53 0.16 7.77
C HIS A 31 -13.74 -0.29 6.96
N PHE A 32 -13.53 -1.13 5.93
CA PHE A 32 -14.61 -1.73 5.16
C PHE A 32 -15.57 -2.51 6.05
N VAL A 33 -15.06 -3.41 6.91
CA VAL A 33 -15.91 -4.24 7.79
C VAL A 33 -16.71 -3.36 8.75
N ILE A 34 -16.12 -2.30 9.30
CA ILE A 34 -16.84 -1.34 10.16
C ILE A 34 -17.99 -0.70 9.38
N LYS A 35 -17.71 -0.12 8.20
CA LYS A 35 -18.72 0.56 7.38
C LYS A 35 -19.80 -0.39 6.85
N PHE A 36 -19.43 -1.61 6.51
CA PHE A 36 -20.38 -2.66 6.12
C PHE A 36 -21.36 -2.94 7.24
N ARG A 37 -20.87 -3.15 8.47
CA ARG A 37 -21.72 -3.44 9.64
C ARG A 37 -22.56 -2.26 10.09
N GLU A 38 -22.06 -1.03 9.93
CA GLU A 38 -22.85 0.19 10.15
C GLU A 38 -24.04 0.26 9.17
N LYS A 39 -23.81 -0.04 7.89
CA LYS A 39 -24.84 0.04 6.84
C LYS A 39 -25.80 -1.16 6.85
N TYR A 40 -25.31 -2.35 7.14
CA TYR A 40 -26.05 -3.61 7.07
C TYR A 40 -25.90 -4.41 8.38
N PRO A 41 -26.48 -3.94 9.49
CA PRO A 41 -26.22 -4.50 10.83
C PRO A 41 -26.72 -5.94 11.03
N ASN A 42 -27.70 -6.37 10.23
CA ASN A 42 -28.33 -7.69 10.33
C ASN A 42 -27.81 -8.69 9.28
N GLU A 43 -26.99 -8.24 8.33
CA GLU A 43 -26.44 -9.10 7.28
C GLU A 43 -25.20 -9.84 7.77
N PRO A 44 -24.94 -11.07 7.29
CA PRO A 44 -23.68 -11.74 7.57
C PRO A 44 -22.51 -10.93 7.02
N TYR A 45 -21.40 -10.95 7.73
CA TYR A 45 -20.15 -10.31 7.29
C TYR A 45 -18.98 -11.26 7.49
N ILE A 46 -17.85 -10.95 6.84
CA ILE A 46 -16.60 -11.69 7.03
C ILE A 46 -15.71 -10.88 7.99
N PRO A 47 -15.38 -11.40 9.18
CA PRO A 47 -14.39 -10.79 10.07
C PRO A 47 -13.05 -10.61 9.35
N VAL A 48 -12.31 -9.55 9.72
CA VAL A 48 -11.05 -9.16 9.07
C VAL A 48 -10.06 -10.33 9.06
N GLU A 49 -9.92 -11.01 10.19
CA GLU A 49 -9.04 -12.18 10.38
C GLU A 49 -9.41 -13.39 9.50
N LYS A 50 -10.64 -13.41 8.94
CA LYS A 50 -11.12 -14.46 8.02
C LYS A 50 -11.04 -14.05 6.55
N ARG A 51 -10.52 -12.87 6.22
CA ARG A 51 -10.31 -12.46 4.83
C ARG A 51 -9.24 -13.33 4.16
N ASN A 52 -9.40 -13.61 2.87
CA ASN A 52 -8.47 -14.49 2.13
C ASN A 52 -8.44 -14.26 0.60
N THR A 53 -9.02 -13.16 0.12
CA THR A 53 -9.05 -12.78 -1.30
C THR A 53 -8.71 -11.31 -1.41
N PHE A 54 -7.95 -10.92 -2.44
CA PHE A 54 -7.58 -9.52 -2.63
C PHE A 54 -8.81 -8.61 -2.84
N TYR A 55 -9.79 -9.04 -3.65
CA TYR A 55 -11.03 -8.30 -3.81
C TYR A 55 -12.07 -8.74 -2.78
N ILE A 56 -12.60 -7.78 -2.01
CA ILE A 56 -13.65 -8.02 -1.02
C ILE A 56 -14.86 -8.74 -1.63
N ALA A 57 -15.28 -8.34 -2.83
CA ALA A 57 -16.42 -8.92 -3.52
C ALA A 57 -16.28 -10.44 -3.72
N ASP A 58 -15.09 -10.94 -4.03
CA ASP A 58 -14.86 -12.37 -4.32
C ASP A 58 -15.20 -13.29 -3.13
N GLN A 59 -15.13 -12.76 -1.89
CA GLN A 59 -15.52 -13.50 -0.69
C GLN A 59 -16.94 -13.16 -0.23
N TYR A 60 -17.35 -11.89 -0.31
CA TYR A 60 -18.69 -11.46 0.08
C TYR A 60 -19.78 -12.03 -0.84
N ASP A 61 -19.50 -12.23 -2.13
CA ASP A 61 -20.44 -12.85 -3.09
C ASP A 61 -20.79 -14.31 -2.75
N LYS A 62 -20.07 -14.93 -1.81
CA LYS A 62 -20.33 -16.28 -1.30
C LYS A 62 -21.21 -16.30 -0.05
N LEU A 63 -21.54 -15.14 0.51
CA LEU A 63 -22.43 -15.04 1.67
C LEU A 63 -23.90 -15.12 1.25
N ASN A 64 -24.72 -15.71 2.11
CA ASN A 64 -26.17 -15.71 1.95
C ASN A 64 -26.75 -14.47 2.62
N PHE A 65 -26.83 -13.37 1.87
CA PHE A 65 -27.49 -12.15 2.33
C PHE A 65 -29.01 -12.34 2.35
N THR A 66 -29.68 -11.65 3.26
CA THR A 66 -31.15 -11.62 3.30
C THR A 66 -31.73 -10.61 2.31
N ASP A 67 -31.01 -9.53 2.03
CA ASP A 67 -31.31 -8.55 1.00
C ASP A 67 -30.36 -8.70 -0.20
N ASP A 68 -30.91 -9.03 -1.37
CA ASP A 68 -30.19 -9.16 -2.63
C ASP A 68 -29.48 -7.86 -3.05
N SER A 69 -29.95 -6.69 -2.58
CA SER A 69 -29.35 -5.40 -2.88
C SER A 69 -27.93 -5.26 -2.33
N VAL A 70 -27.61 -5.96 -1.23
CA VAL A 70 -26.31 -5.88 -0.55
C VAL A 70 -25.16 -6.22 -1.50
N ARG A 71 -25.35 -7.23 -2.36
CA ARG A 71 -24.34 -7.63 -3.36
C ARG A 71 -24.08 -6.53 -4.38
N LEU A 72 -25.16 -5.90 -4.88
CA LEU A 72 -25.10 -4.84 -5.88
C LEU A 72 -24.49 -3.56 -5.31
N GLU A 73 -24.68 -3.33 -4.01
CA GLU A 73 -24.25 -2.13 -3.32
C GLU A 73 -22.94 -2.27 -2.54
N LEU A 74 -22.37 -3.47 -2.44
CA LEU A 74 -21.15 -3.73 -1.66
C LEU A 74 -20.02 -2.76 -2.00
N LYS A 75 -19.80 -2.55 -3.30
CA LYS A 75 -18.77 -1.63 -3.80
C LYS A 75 -19.09 -0.16 -3.49
N LYS A 76 -20.35 0.20 -3.26
CA LYS A 76 -20.74 1.57 -2.89
C LYS A 76 -20.20 1.96 -1.53
N ILE A 77 -19.92 1.00 -0.63
CA ILE A 77 -19.32 1.28 0.68
C ILE A 77 -17.96 1.96 0.49
N TYR A 78 -17.03 1.32 -0.21
CA TYR A 78 -15.69 1.90 -0.43
C TYR A 78 -15.63 2.94 -1.56
N ARG A 79 -16.74 3.19 -2.24
CA ARG A 79 -16.89 4.30 -3.21
C ARG A 79 -17.60 5.52 -2.61
N SER A 80 -17.97 5.45 -1.33
CA SER A 80 -18.62 6.54 -0.64
C SER A 80 -17.60 7.62 -0.27
N GLU A 81 -18.11 8.84 -0.12
CA GLU A 81 -17.34 9.97 0.38
C GLU A 81 -16.78 9.69 1.77
N HIS A 82 -15.56 10.17 2.00
CA HIS A 82 -14.74 10.02 3.20
C HIS A 82 -14.22 8.61 3.49
N PHE A 83 -14.56 7.61 2.68
CA PHE A 83 -14.10 6.24 2.93
C PHE A 83 -12.57 6.12 2.94
N PHE A 84 -11.89 6.71 1.96
CA PHE A 84 -10.42 6.62 1.88
C PHE A 84 -9.75 7.60 2.84
N ARG A 85 -10.34 8.79 3.01
CA ARG A 85 -9.84 9.82 3.92
C ARG A 85 -9.80 9.35 5.38
N ASP A 86 -10.78 8.54 5.78
CA ASP A 86 -10.98 8.12 7.17
C ASP A 86 -10.43 6.71 7.46
N LEU A 87 -9.66 6.13 6.53
CA LEU A 87 -8.97 4.87 6.79
C LEU A 87 -8.05 5.01 8.02
N PRO A 88 -8.15 4.12 9.01
CA PRO A 88 -7.21 4.10 10.11
C PRO A 88 -5.80 3.79 9.59
N GLU A 89 -4.78 4.33 10.25
CA GLU A 89 -3.40 3.93 9.98
C GLU A 89 -3.18 2.45 10.38
N ILE A 90 -2.37 1.73 9.60
CA ILE A 90 -1.77 0.47 10.03
C ILE A 90 -0.65 0.79 11.02
N GLU A 91 -0.70 0.15 12.18
CA GLU A 91 0.16 0.45 13.32
C GLU A 91 1.66 0.56 12.95
N GLY A 92 2.25 1.70 13.28
CA GLY A 92 3.66 2.01 13.05
C GLY A 92 4.01 2.35 11.60
N GLY A 93 3.06 2.32 10.66
CA GLY A 93 3.31 2.53 9.24
C GLY A 93 3.79 3.93 8.92
N CYS A 94 3.13 4.97 9.43
CA CYS A 94 3.52 6.35 9.14
C CYS A 94 4.87 6.72 9.76
N ASP A 95 5.13 6.23 10.98
CA ASP A 95 6.42 6.45 11.65
C ASP A 95 7.56 5.74 10.92
N ALA A 96 7.36 4.48 10.51
CA ALA A 96 8.36 3.74 9.73
C ALA A 96 8.67 4.40 8.38
N VAL A 97 7.65 4.92 7.70
CA VAL A 97 7.80 5.61 6.40
C VAL A 97 8.57 6.93 6.56
N LYS A 98 8.26 7.72 7.59
CA LYS A 98 8.98 8.97 7.90
C LYS A 98 10.45 8.68 8.23
N GLU A 99 10.69 7.72 9.11
CA GLU A 99 12.05 7.33 9.48
C GLU A 99 12.84 6.78 8.28
N MET A 100 12.20 5.96 7.44
CA MET A 100 12.83 5.44 6.22
C MET A 100 13.26 6.56 5.26
N ALA A 101 12.47 7.64 5.16
CA ALA A 101 12.81 8.79 4.33
C ALA A 101 13.94 9.65 4.92
N GLU A 102 14.26 9.51 6.21
CA GLU A 102 15.39 10.16 6.87
C GLU A 102 16.69 9.35 6.75
N MET A 103 16.62 8.09 6.29
CA MET A 103 17.79 7.24 6.11
C MET A 103 18.67 7.76 4.95
N GLU A 104 19.97 7.86 5.20
CA GLU A 104 20.94 8.29 4.18
C GLU A 104 20.89 7.37 2.94
N GLY A 105 20.75 7.99 1.76
CA GLY A 105 20.70 7.28 0.49
C GLY A 105 19.40 6.53 0.23
N VAL A 106 18.30 6.86 0.89
CA VAL A 106 16.97 6.29 0.66
C VAL A 106 15.99 7.37 0.21
N GLU A 107 15.22 7.09 -0.83
CA GLU A 107 14.12 7.93 -1.28
C GLU A 107 12.82 7.11 -1.27
N VAL A 108 11.80 7.65 -0.61
CA VAL A 108 10.52 6.97 -0.40
C VAL A 108 9.41 7.68 -1.15
N PHE A 109 8.61 6.89 -1.86
CA PHE A 109 7.40 7.32 -2.54
C PHE A 109 6.23 6.43 -2.17
N ILE A 110 5.05 7.03 -2.03
CA ILE A 110 3.80 6.30 -1.90
C ILE A 110 3.29 6.03 -3.31
N CYS A 111 3.07 4.77 -3.66
CA CYS A 111 2.61 4.37 -4.99
C CYS A 111 1.28 3.62 -4.86
N SER A 112 0.16 4.33 -5.07
CA SER A 112 -1.18 3.79 -4.83
C SER A 112 -2.05 3.79 -6.08
N SER A 113 -3.01 2.87 -6.12
CA SER A 113 -3.96 2.75 -7.23
C SER A 113 -5.32 3.34 -6.86
N PRO A 114 -5.78 4.42 -7.53
CA PRO A 114 -7.14 4.90 -7.32
C PRO A 114 -8.17 3.88 -7.85
N LEU A 115 -9.40 3.94 -7.36
CA LEU A 115 -10.52 3.22 -7.97
C LEU A 115 -10.83 3.78 -9.36
N PHE A 116 -11.47 2.97 -10.22
CA PHE A 116 -11.99 3.45 -11.51
C PHE A 116 -13.06 4.53 -11.30
N GLN A 117 -13.95 4.35 -10.32
CA GLN A 117 -14.81 5.41 -9.80
C GLN A 117 -13.98 6.31 -8.88
N TYR A 118 -13.18 7.18 -9.50
CA TYR A 118 -12.10 7.91 -8.83
C TYR A 118 -12.57 9.04 -7.90
N LYS A 119 -13.82 9.51 -8.03
CA LYS A 119 -14.33 10.76 -7.42
C LYS A 119 -13.95 10.93 -5.94
N TYR A 120 -14.07 9.86 -5.16
CA TYR A 120 -13.76 9.83 -3.72
C TYR A 120 -12.55 8.95 -3.39
N SER A 121 -11.82 8.48 -4.40
CA SER A 121 -10.64 7.62 -4.21
C SER A 121 -9.35 8.39 -4.44
N ALA A 122 -9.22 9.09 -5.57
CA ALA A 122 -8.00 9.83 -5.87
C ALA A 122 -7.78 11.03 -4.93
N PRO A 123 -8.72 11.98 -4.76
CA PRO A 123 -8.49 13.15 -3.90
C PRO A 123 -8.33 12.75 -2.43
N GLU A 124 -9.14 11.82 -1.94
CA GLU A 124 -9.09 11.40 -0.54
C GLU A 124 -7.79 10.68 -0.16
N LYS A 125 -7.08 10.08 -1.11
CA LYS A 125 -5.73 9.55 -0.87
C LYS A 125 -4.71 10.68 -0.65
N TYR A 126 -4.84 11.81 -1.35
CA TYR A 126 -4.04 13.00 -1.05
C TYR A 126 -4.36 13.53 0.35
N GLU A 127 -5.65 13.64 0.69
CA GLU A 127 -6.09 14.11 2.02
C GLU A 127 -5.58 13.18 3.14
N TRP A 128 -5.62 11.86 2.93
CA TRP A 128 -5.09 10.89 3.88
C TRP A 128 -3.58 11.06 4.08
N VAL A 129 -2.82 11.18 2.99
CA VAL A 129 -1.36 11.37 3.05
C VAL A 129 -1.01 12.68 3.76
N GLU A 130 -1.68 13.79 3.41
CA GLU A 130 -1.46 15.06 4.08
C GLU A 130 -1.76 14.99 5.59
N LYS A 131 -2.89 14.38 5.96
CA LYS A 131 -3.32 14.23 7.35
C LYS A 131 -2.35 13.41 8.20
N HIS A 132 -1.83 12.30 7.66
CA HIS A 132 -1.05 11.34 8.44
C HIS A 132 0.47 11.55 8.33
N LEU A 133 0.94 11.96 7.16
CA LEU A 133 2.37 12.12 6.87
C LEU A 133 2.82 13.58 6.80
N GLY A 134 1.90 14.51 6.53
CA GLY A 134 2.16 15.95 6.41
C GLY A 134 2.14 16.44 4.96
N PRO A 135 2.01 17.76 4.73
CA PRO A 135 1.83 18.35 3.41
C PRO A 135 3.00 18.08 2.44
N ASP A 136 4.22 17.98 2.94
CA ASP A 136 5.41 17.73 2.09
C ASP A 136 5.37 16.35 1.42
N TRP A 137 4.63 15.40 2.00
CA TRP A 137 4.46 14.05 1.45
C TRP A 137 3.53 14.00 0.23
N ILE A 138 2.78 15.07 -0.06
CA ILE A 138 1.99 15.19 -1.28
C ILE A 138 2.89 15.06 -2.52
N ASN A 139 4.10 15.61 -2.48
CA ASN A 139 5.07 15.53 -3.57
C ASN A 139 5.67 14.12 -3.75
N ARG A 140 5.44 13.23 -2.78
CA ARG A 140 5.91 11.84 -2.77
C ARG A 140 4.79 10.84 -3.11
N LEU A 141 3.57 11.30 -3.35
CA LEU A 141 2.43 10.47 -3.73
C LEU A 141 2.34 10.31 -5.26
N ILE A 142 2.38 9.06 -5.71
CA ILE A 142 2.20 8.62 -7.09
C ILE A 142 0.88 7.85 -7.17
N LEU A 143 -0.08 8.38 -7.92
CA LEU A 143 -1.32 7.67 -8.24
C LEU A 143 -1.22 7.02 -9.61
N THR A 144 -1.26 5.68 -9.65
CA THR A 144 -1.26 4.90 -10.89
C THR A 144 -2.07 3.62 -10.75
N ARG A 145 -2.78 3.24 -11.81
CA ARG A 145 -3.45 1.93 -11.91
C ARG A 145 -2.49 0.82 -12.34
N ASP A 146 -1.33 1.18 -12.87
CA ASP A 146 -0.29 0.26 -13.33
C ASP A 146 1.03 0.60 -12.65
N LYS A 147 1.34 -0.11 -11.56
CA LYS A 147 2.58 0.06 -10.81
C LYS A 147 3.80 -0.54 -11.53
N THR A 148 3.58 -1.37 -12.56
CA THR A 148 4.68 -1.99 -13.32
C THR A 148 5.43 -0.99 -14.19
N MET A 149 4.80 0.15 -14.49
CA MET A 149 5.38 1.27 -15.22
C MET A 149 6.21 2.23 -14.33
N ILE A 150 6.15 2.07 -13.00
CA ILE A 150 6.83 2.97 -12.06
C ILE A 150 8.20 2.41 -11.74
N ASN A 151 9.23 3.21 -11.98
CA ASN A 151 10.60 2.84 -11.65
C ASN A 151 10.87 2.98 -10.15
N GLY A 152 11.52 1.98 -9.59
CA GLY A 152 11.93 1.87 -8.20
C GLY A 152 12.80 0.62 -8.02
N ASP A 153 13.50 0.52 -6.90
CA ASP A 153 14.29 -0.67 -6.56
C ASP A 153 13.44 -1.67 -5.73
N ILE A 154 12.49 -1.16 -4.94
CA ILE A 154 11.59 -1.96 -4.08
C ILE A 154 10.15 -1.48 -4.25
N LEU A 155 9.20 -2.41 -4.24
CA LEU A 155 7.79 -2.14 -4.01
C LEU A 155 7.28 -2.97 -2.82
N ILE A 156 6.84 -2.29 -1.76
CA ILE A 156 6.18 -2.89 -0.58
C ILE A 156 4.67 -2.77 -0.76
N ASP A 157 3.98 -3.90 -0.90
CA ASP A 157 2.57 -3.92 -1.34
C ASP A 157 1.89 -5.24 -0.90
N ASP A 158 0.64 -5.16 -0.43
CA ASP A 158 -0.12 -6.33 0.06
C ASP A 158 -0.58 -7.27 -1.07
N LYS A 159 -0.71 -6.76 -2.30
CA LYS A 159 -1.18 -7.52 -3.44
C LYS A 159 -0.11 -8.51 -3.88
N ILE A 160 -0.33 -9.80 -3.64
CA ILE A 160 0.65 -10.87 -3.97
C ILE A 160 1.05 -10.88 -5.45
N HIS A 161 0.12 -10.60 -6.35
CA HIS A 161 0.36 -10.64 -7.80
C HIS A 161 0.04 -9.28 -8.42
N ILE A 162 1.09 -8.50 -8.66
CA ILE A 162 1.03 -7.22 -9.34
C ILE A 162 1.38 -7.45 -10.81
N THR A 163 0.47 -7.08 -11.70
CA THR A 163 0.59 -7.24 -13.15
C THR A 163 0.22 -5.92 -13.83
N GLY A 164 0.69 -5.74 -15.06
CA GLY A 164 0.50 -4.51 -15.83
C GLY A 164 1.14 -4.62 -17.20
N ALA A 165 1.45 -3.47 -17.80
CA ALA A 165 2.04 -3.39 -19.13
C ALA A 165 3.49 -3.92 -19.19
N MET A 166 4.25 -3.82 -18.09
CA MET A 166 5.63 -4.31 -18.04
C MET A 166 5.69 -5.74 -17.51
N ASN A 167 6.27 -6.65 -18.31
CA ASN A 167 6.50 -8.04 -17.92
C ASN A 167 7.61 -8.18 -16.86
N ASN A 168 8.56 -7.25 -16.85
CA ASN A 168 9.70 -7.21 -15.93
C ASN A 168 9.78 -5.81 -15.28
N PRO A 169 8.96 -5.53 -14.24
CA PRO A 169 9.08 -4.27 -13.52
C PRO A 169 10.47 -4.12 -12.88
N SER A 170 10.94 -2.89 -12.71
CA SER A 170 12.29 -2.62 -12.19
C SER A 170 12.48 -3.03 -10.73
N TRP A 171 11.40 -2.95 -9.95
CA TRP A 171 11.42 -3.15 -8.51
C TRP A 171 11.36 -4.63 -8.12
N LYS A 172 12.01 -4.95 -7.00
CA LYS A 172 11.78 -6.20 -6.27
C LYS A 172 10.53 -6.06 -5.42
N HIS A 173 9.63 -7.04 -5.52
CA HIS A 173 8.38 -7.07 -4.76
C HIS A 173 8.61 -7.61 -3.35
N VAL A 174 8.27 -6.80 -2.36
CA VAL A 174 8.13 -7.19 -0.96
C VAL A 174 6.65 -7.25 -0.64
N VAL A 175 6.14 -8.44 -0.35
CA VAL A 175 4.73 -8.63 0.02
C VAL A 175 4.53 -8.13 1.45
N PHE A 176 3.69 -7.12 1.63
CA PHE A 176 3.27 -6.72 2.98
C PHE A 176 2.21 -7.70 3.50
N THR A 177 2.34 -8.17 4.73
CA THR A 177 1.36 -9.09 5.32
C THR A 177 0.07 -8.35 5.66
N ALA A 178 -1.03 -8.83 5.09
CA ALA A 178 -2.36 -8.26 5.26
C ALA A 178 -3.40 -9.36 5.55
N PRO A 179 -4.58 -9.02 6.11
CA PRO A 179 -5.62 -9.99 6.43
C PRO A 179 -6.01 -10.87 5.25
N ASN A 180 -6.07 -10.29 4.04
CA ASN A 180 -6.41 -10.98 2.80
C ASN A 180 -5.35 -11.98 2.30
N ASN A 181 -4.11 -11.90 2.79
CA ASN A 181 -2.95 -12.60 2.22
C ASN A 181 -2.12 -13.39 3.24
N GLN A 182 -2.43 -13.29 4.53
CA GLN A 182 -1.69 -13.89 5.66
C GLN A 182 -1.46 -15.41 5.53
N ASN A 183 -2.42 -16.14 4.95
CA ASN A 183 -2.36 -17.59 4.78
C ASN A 183 -1.78 -18.02 3.43
N MET A 184 -1.39 -17.06 2.58
CA MET A 184 -0.91 -17.33 1.25
C MET A 184 0.62 -17.44 1.23
N LYS A 185 1.12 -18.55 0.68
CA LYS A 185 2.55 -18.76 0.49
C LYS A 185 3.07 -17.78 -0.57
N VAL A 186 4.06 -17.00 -0.18
CA VAL A 186 4.85 -16.20 -1.12
C VAL A 186 5.73 -17.17 -1.91
N LYS A 187 5.62 -17.15 -3.24
CA LYS A 187 6.37 -18.04 -4.13
C LYS A 187 7.58 -17.32 -4.72
N GLY A 188 8.61 -18.09 -5.08
CA GLY A 188 9.78 -17.58 -5.79
C GLY A 188 10.75 -16.82 -4.88
N ASP A 189 11.35 -15.76 -5.41
CA ASP A 189 12.34 -14.89 -4.76
C ASP A 189 11.71 -13.71 -3.99
N LYS A 190 10.38 -13.66 -3.91
CA LYS A 190 9.66 -12.58 -3.23
C LYS A 190 9.90 -12.61 -1.72
N LEU A 191 10.13 -11.44 -1.15
CA LEU A 191 10.26 -11.23 0.29
C LEU A 191 8.90 -10.92 0.91
N ARG A 192 8.79 -11.06 2.23
CA ARG A 192 7.59 -10.69 2.99
C ARG A 192 7.98 -9.79 4.16
N LEU A 193 7.29 -8.66 4.29
CA LEU A 193 7.35 -7.78 5.47
C LEU A 193 6.08 -7.99 6.28
N ASN A 194 6.20 -8.38 7.54
CA ASN A 194 5.03 -8.82 8.32
C ASN A 194 4.28 -7.69 9.02
N ASN A 195 4.98 -6.61 9.36
CA ASN A 195 4.45 -5.46 10.09
C ASN A 195 5.49 -4.32 10.02
N TRP A 196 5.13 -3.15 10.54
CA TRP A 196 6.05 -2.01 10.65
C TRP A 196 6.70 -1.87 12.04
N THR A 197 6.25 -2.64 13.03
CA THR A 197 6.54 -2.41 14.46
C THR A 197 7.73 -3.20 15.00
N ASP A 198 8.09 -4.33 14.40
CA ASP A 198 9.19 -5.20 14.87
C ASP A 198 10.59 -4.76 14.38
N GLY A 199 10.64 -3.72 13.54
CA GLY A 199 11.87 -3.15 13.00
C GLY A 199 12.55 -3.96 11.90
N THR A 200 12.00 -5.09 11.47
CA THR A 200 12.56 -5.92 10.38
C THR A 200 12.67 -5.18 9.05
N TRP A 201 11.83 -4.16 8.83
CA TRP A 201 11.93 -3.27 7.67
C TRP A 201 13.27 -2.54 7.59
N ARG A 202 13.88 -2.14 8.72
CA ARG A 202 15.19 -1.43 8.72
C ARG A 202 16.29 -2.32 8.18
N THR A 203 16.35 -3.55 8.70
CA THR A 203 17.32 -4.57 8.24
C THR A 203 17.12 -4.86 6.75
N MET A 204 15.86 -4.97 6.31
CA MET A 204 15.54 -5.17 4.90
C MET A 204 16.07 -4.01 4.03
N ILE A 205 15.79 -2.76 4.39
CA ILE A 205 16.26 -1.58 3.65
C ILE A 205 17.79 -1.53 3.58
N GLU A 206 18.48 -1.75 4.70
CA GLU A 206 19.94 -1.78 4.72
C GLU A 206 20.53 -2.92 3.86
N ASP A 207 19.89 -4.08 3.82
CA ASP A 207 20.32 -5.17 2.96
C ASP A 207 20.11 -4.90 1.47
N PHE A 208 19.07 -4.15 1.11
CA PHE A 208 18.90 -3.66 -0.27
C PHE A 208 19.95 -2.60 -0.62
N LYS A 209 20.24 -1.66 0.29
CA LYS A 209 21.28 -0.63 0.08
C LYS A 209 22.65 -1.24 -0.21
N LYS A 210 23.03 -2.31 0.49
CA LYS A 210 24.30 -3.02 0.25
C LYS A 210 24.43 -3.67 -1.14
N ARG A 211 23.30 -3.84 -1.86
CA ARG A 211 23.24 -4.53 -3.16
C ARG A 211 23.10 -3.56 -4.34
N LEU A 212 23.02 -2.25 -4.07
CA LEU A 212 22.92 -1.20 -5.09
C LEU A 212 24.23 -0.93 -5.83
#